data_AF-A0A7W1N292-F1
#
_entry.id   AF-A0A7W1N292-F1
#
_cell.length_a   1.000
_cell.length_b   1.000
_cell.length_c   1.000
_cell.angle_alpha   90.00
_cell.angle_beta   90.00
_cell.angle_gamma   90.00
#
_symmetry.space_group_name_H-M   'P 1'
#
loop_
_entity.id
_entity.type
_entity.pdbx_description
1 polymer ?
#
loop_
_entity_poly.entity_id
_entity_poly.type
_entity_poly.pdbx_seq_one_letter_code
_entity_poly.pdbx_strand_id
1 'polypeptide(L)'
;MRRVYKWELLKLLAQKRTYIGLGTAMIVPIVFVVVLLLQKGGPNDIPLGRYIRQTGLATPFVVLFFMSIWAFPLLTALVAGDIVAAESQNGTLKTILTRSRNRGEIYAGKVLASITYTALILLAMGSVGLLAAGLAWGFDPLTSLSGSTVSFGQGLGLLAGSLAVYLWPMTAIAAFGLMLST
;
A
#
# COMPACT_ATOMS: atom_id res chain seq x y z
N MET A 1 -3.24 1.58 25.72
CA MET A 1 -3.29 1.79 24.24
C MET A 1 -2.36 2.87 23.64
N ARG A 2 -2.55 4.20 23.79
CA ARG A 2 -1.74 5.22 23.05
C ARG A 2 -0.20 5.07 23.17
N ARG A 3 0.32 4.70 24.34
CA ARG A 3 1.76 4.47 24.54
C ARG A 3 2.27 3.23 23.79
N VAL A 4 1.48 2.17 23.72
CA VAL A 4 1.82 0.93 22.99
C VAL A 4 1.88 1.22 21.50
N TYR A 5 0.89 1.93 20.97
CA TYR A 5 0.86 2.32 19.56
C TYR A 5 2.07 3.17 19.15
N LYS A 6 2.44 4.19 19.94
CA LYS A 6 3.65 4.98 19.69
C LYS A 6 4.92 4.14 19.69
N TRP A 7 5.03 3.19 20.61
CA TRP A 7 6.18 2.29 20.68
C TRP A 7 6.28 1.35 19.48
N GLU A 8 5.16 0.80 19.00
CA GLU A 8 5.15 -0.04 17.79
C GLU A 8 5.48 0.79 16.53
N LEU A 9 4.98 2.02 16.40
CA LEU A 9 5.37 2.93 15.31
C LEU A 9 6.87 3.25 15.33
N LEU A 10 7.44 3.51 16.51
CA LEU A 10 8.88 3.77 16.64
C LEU A 10 9.71 2.54 16.27
N LYS A 11 9.25 1.31 16.57
CA LYS A 11 9.90 0.08 16.11
C LYS A 11 9.85 -0.05 14.59
N LEU A 12 8.69 0.19 13.99
CA LEU A 12 8.56 0.18 12.53
C LEU A 12 9.52 1.18 11.89
N LEU A 13 9.59 2.40 12.41
CA LEU A 13 10.53 3.43 11.94
C LEU A 13 12.00 3.08 12.19
N ALA A 14 12.32 2.24 13.19
CA ALA A 14 13.71 1.81 13.43
C ALA A 14 14.13 0.63 12.53
N GLN A 15 13.18 -0.11 11.95
CA GLN A 15 13.46 -1.27 11.13
C GLN A 15 13.84 -0.88 9.69
N LYS A 16 15.02 -1.31 9.24
CA LYS A 16 15.48 -1.12 7.85
C LYS A 16 14.49 -1.68 6.82
N ARG A 17 13.76 -2.74 7.17
CA ARG A 17 12.75 -3.40 6.32
C ARG A 17 11.60 -2.45 5.94
N THR A 18 11.16 -1.60 6.85
CA THR A 18 10.10 -0.59 6.63
C THR A 18 10.50 0.40 5.54
N TYR A 19 11.75 0.86 5.56
CA TYR A 19 12.26 1.77 4.53
C TYR A 19 12.45 1.08 3.18
N ILE A 20 12.84 -0.19 3.16
CA ILE A 20 12.93 -0.98 1.91
C ILE A 20 11.53 -1.14 1.29
N GLY A 21 10.52 -1.46 2.09
CA GLY A 21 9.13 -1.57 1.62
C GLY A 21 8.58 -0.25 1.08
N LEU A 22 8.78 0.85 1.82
CA LEU A 22 8.36 2.19 1.39
C LEU A 22 9.12 2.64 0.12
N GLY A 23 10.43 2.42 0.07
CA GLY A 23 11.26 2.71 -1.10
C GLY A 23 10.79 1.94 -2.34
N THR A 24 10.52 0.64 -2.18
CA THR A 24 9.98 -0.20 -3.26
C THR A 24 8.62 0.33 -3.74
N ALA A 25 7.73 0.69 -2.80
CA ALA A 25 6.42 1.25 -3.12
C ALA A 25 6.48 2.57 -3.91
N MET A 26 7.53 3.38 -3.70
CA MET A 26 7.76 4.60 -4.48
C MET A 26 8.42 4.30 -5.84
N ILE A 27 9.32 3.33 -5.91
CA ILE A 27 10.05 3.00 -7.14
C ILE A 27 9.14 2.34 -8.18
N VAL A 28 8.26 1.42 -7.77
CA VAL A 28 7.36 0.68 -8.67
C VAL A 28 6.55 1.59 -9.61
N PRO A 29 5.80 2.59 -9.13
CA PRO A 29 5.04 3.48 -10.02
C PRO A 29 5.94 4.33 -10.93
N ILE A 30 7.13 4.72 -10.47
CA ILE A 30 8.10 5.47 -11.29
C ILE A 30 8.58 4.59 -12.44
N VAL A 31 9.01 3.36 -12.15
CA VAL A 31 9.46 2.40 -13.17
C VAL A 31 8.33 2.14 -14.17
N PHE A 32 7.10 1.99 -13.69
CA PHE A 32 5.94 1.78 -14.55
C PHE A 32 5.74 2.95 -15.53
N VAL A 33 5.79 4.20 -15.06
CA VAL A 33 5.70 5.39 -15.92
C VAL A 33 6.85 5.44 -16.92
N VAL A 34 8.10 5.20 -16.48
CA VAL A 34 9.28 5.19 -17.35
C VAL A 34 9.16 4.14 -18.46
N VAL A 35 8.71 2.92 -18.13
CA VAL A 35 8.50 1.86 -19.12
C VAL A 35 7.45 2.28 -20.15
N LEU A 36 6.36 2.91 -19.73
CA LEU A 36 5.31 3.39 -20.63
C LEU A 36 5.72 4.58 -21.52
N LEU A 37 6.72 5.36 -21.08
CA LEU A 37 7.36 6.39 -21.90
C LEU A 37 8.27 5.79 -22.97
N LEU A 38 8.98 4.70 -22.66
CA LEU A 38 9.91 4.05 -23.58
C LEU A 38 9.22 3.14 -24.59
N GLN A 39 8.13 2.47 -24.20
CA GLN A 39 7.39 1.58 -25.10
C GLN A 39 6.37 2.37 -25.92
N LYS A 40 6.08 1.94 -27.15
CA LYS A 40 5.00 2.52 -27.98
C LYS A 40 3.64 1.86 -27.76
N GLY A 41 3.60 0.67 -27.15
CA GLY A 41 2.37 0.00 -26.70
C GLY A 41 1.98 0.40 -25.27
N GLY A 42 0.68 0.42 -24.98
CA GLY A 42 0.13 0.56 -23.63
C GLY A 42 -0.71 -0.67 -23.26
N PRO A 43 -1.07 -0.85 -21.98
CA PRO A 43 -1.90 -1.96 -21.52
C PRO A 43 -3.35 -1.78 -22.00
N ASN A 44 -3.59 -2.05 -23.28
CA ASN A 44 -4.90 -1.86 -23.94
C ASN A 44 -5.97 -2.83 -23.43
N ASP A 45 -5.56 -3.96 -22.83
CA ASP A 45 -6.45 -4.96 -22.23
C ASP A 45 -7.06 -4.49 -20.91
N ILE A 46 -6.56 -3.38 -20.35
CA ILE A 46 -7.05 -2.81 -19.09
C ILE A 46 -7.98 -1.63 -19.41
N PRO A 47 -9.19 -1.55 -18.82
CA PRO A 47 -10.19 -0.53 -19.15
C PRO A 47 -9.65 0.92 -19.15
N LEU A 48 -8.80 1.27 -18.18
CA LEU A 48 -8.16 2.59 -18.09
C LEU A 48 -6.77 2.66 -18.72
N GLY A 49 -6.21 1.52 -19.14
CA GLY A 49 -4.86 1.43 -19.69
C GLY A 49 -4.70 2.14 -21.03
N ARG A 50 -5.76 2.16 -21.85
CA ARG A 50 -5.81 2.91 -23.12
C ARG A 50 -5.73 4.43 -22.94
N TYR A 51 -6.09 4.94 -21.75
CA TYR A 51 -6.15 6.38 -21.45
C TYR A 51 -4.91 6.88 -20.69
N ILE A 52 -3.96 6.00 -20.33
CA ILE A 52 -2.78 6.36 -19.53
C ILE A 52 -1.97 7.51 -20.14
N ARG A 53 -1.86 7.56 -21.48
CA ARG A 53 -1.10 8.63 -22.17
C ARG A 53 -1.92 9.89 -22.43
N GLN A 54 -3.23 9.82 -22.25
CA GLN A 54 -4.13 10.94 -22.46
C GLN A 54 -4.36 11.72 -21.16
N THR A 55 -4.17 11.06 -20.01
CA THR A 55 -4.27 11.71 -18.70
C THR A 55 -3.38 11.01 -17.69
N GLY A 56 -2.55 11.78 -16.98
CA GLY A 56 -1.74 11.27 -15.88
C GLY A 56 -2.58 10.68 -14.74
N LEU A 57 -3.87 11.04 -14.64
CA LEU A 57 -4.82 10.58 -13.63
C LEU A 57 -5.19 9.09 -13.79
N ALA A 58 -5.09 8.53 -15.01
CA ALA A 58 -5.40 7.12 -15.25
C ALA A 58 -4.33 6.17 -14.66
N THR A 59 -3.07 6.63 -14.59
CA THR A 59 -1.93 5.83 -14.14
C THR A 59 -2.08 5.28 -12.72
N PRO A 60 -2.41 6.07 -11.68
CA PRO A 60 -2.55 5.53 -10.33
C PRO A 60 -3.65 4.45 -10.23
N PHE A 61 -4.73 4.54 -10.99
CA PHE A 61 -5.75 3.48 -11.02
C PHE A 61 -5.24 2.19 -11.65
N VAL A 62 -4.46 2.29 -12.73
CA VAL A 62 -3.86 1.12 -13.38
C VAL A 62 -2.80 0.49 -12.49
N VAL A 63 -1.97 1.31 -11.83
CA VAL A 63 -1.00 0.84 -10.82
C VAL A 63 -1.73 0.14 -9.67
N LEU A 64 -2.84 0.69 -9.17
CA LEU A 64 -3.66 0.03 -8.14
C LEU A 64 -4.21 -1.32 -8.61
N PHE A 65 -4.69 -1.41 -9.85
CA PHE A 65 -5.17 -2.67 -10.42
C PHE A 65 -4.07 -3.73 -10.49
N PHE A 66 -2.90 -3.39 -11.03
CA PHE A 66 -1.75 -4.30 -11.05
C PHE A 66 -1.31 -4.70 -9.64
N MET A 67 -1.30 -3.75 -8.71
CA MET A 67 -0.91 -4.02 -7.32
C MET A 67 -1.95 -4.88 -6.59
N SER A 68 -3.22 -4.84 -6.97
CA SER A 68 -4.22 -5.81 -6.49
C SER A 68 -3.78 -7.25 -6.77
N ILE A 69 -3.22 -7.49 -7.95
CA ILE A 69 -2.79 -8.81 -8.40
C ILE A 69 -1.44 -9.20 -7.77
N TRP A 70 -0.49 -8.27 -7.73
CA TRP A 70 0.90 -8.57 -7.32
C TRP A 70 1.22 -8.22 -5.87
N ALA A 71 0.75 -7.07 -5.38
CA ALA A 71 1.07 -6.58 -4.04
C ALA A 71 0.33 -7.33 -2.95
N PHE A 72 -0.90 -7.79 -3.20
CA PHE A 72 -1.69 -8.50 -2.20
C PHE A 72 -1.01 -9.82 -1.81
N PRO A 73 -0.55 -10.68 -2.75
CA PRO A 73 0.28 -11.84 -2.41
C PRO A 73 1.60 -11.45 -1.72
N LEU A 74 2.29 -10.42 -2.21
CA LEU A 74 3.58 -9.99 -1.66
C LEU A 74 3.45 -9.50 -0.21
N LEU A 75 2.42 -8.70 0.09
CA LEU A 75 2.11 -8.20 1.41
C LEU A 75 1.65 -9.34 2.34
N THR A 76 0.88 -10.30 1.83
CA THR A 76 0.53 -11.51 2.58
C THR A 76 1.79 -12.28 2.98
N ALA A 77 2.72 -12.48 2.05
CA ALA A 77 4.00 -13.13 2.32
C ALA A 77 4.88 -12.34 3.29
N LEU A 78 4.90 -11.01 3.18
CA LEU A 78 5.64 -10.13 4.10
C LEU A 78 5.08 -10.21 5.52
N VAL A 79 3.75 -10.09 5.66
CA VAL A 79 3.07 -10.19 6.97
C VAL A 79 3.33 -11.57 7.57
N ALA A 80 3.15 -12.66 6.81
CA ALA A 80 3.49 -14.02 7.24
C ALA A 80 4.97 -14.15 7.66
N GLY A 81 5.88 -13.49 6.94
CA GLY A 81 7.30 -13.45 7.29
C GLY A 81 7.58 -12.68 8.59
N ASP A 82 6.92 -11.54 8.81
CA ASP A 82 7.06 -10.75 10.04
C ASP A 82 6.50 -11.49 11.26
N ILE A 83 5.49 -12.32 11.07
CA ILE A 83 4.93 -13.21 12.08
C ILE A 83 5.94 -14.28 12.48
N VAL A 84 6.46 -15.03 11.51
CA VAL A 84 7.47 -16.06 11.74
C VAL A 84 8.75 -15.46 12.33
N ALA A 85 9.15 -14.27 11.87
CA ALA A 85 10.31 -13.57 12.42
C ALA A 85 10.06 -13.09 13.86
N ALA A 86 8.87 -12.60 14.18
CA ALA A 86 8.51 -12.21 15.54
C ALA A 86 8.46 -13.41 16.50
N GLU A 87 8.13 -14.59 16.00
CA GLU A 87 8.09 -15.83 16.79
C GLU A 87 9.50 -16.43 16.96
N SER A 88 10.31 -16.45 15.90
CA SER A 88 11.72 -16.87 15.95
C SER A 88 12.59 -15.94 16.80
N GLN A 89 12.32 -14.64 16.80
CA GLN A 89 13.00 -13.68 17.67
C GLN A 89 12.53 -13.80 19.14
N ASN A 90 11.40 -14.47 19.38
CA ASN A 90 10.79 -14.68 20.69
C ASN A 90 11.29 -15.95 21.43
N GLY A 91 12.60 -16.13 21.51
CA GLY A 91 13.22 -16.73 22.71
C GLY A 91 12.90 -15.99 24.04
N THR A 92 11.88 -15.12 24.05
CA THR A 92 11.47 -14.12 25.03
C THR A 92 10.31 -14.58 25.93
N LEU A 93 9.90 -15.86 25.85
CA LEU A 93 8.91 -16.44 26.76
C LEU A 93 9.24 -16.12 28.23
N LYS A 94 10.53 -16.07 28.59
CA LYS A 94 11.02 -15.74 29.93
C LYS A 94 10.98 -14.24 30.27
N THR A 95 11.03 -13.35 29.28
CA THR A 95 11.08 -11.89 29.47
C THR A 95 9.67 -11.26 29.49
N ILE A 96 8.69 -11.91 28.84
CA ILE A 96 7.29 -11.50 28.86
C ILE A 96 6.59 -11.91 30.17
N LEU A 97 7.03 -13.01 30.82
CA LEU A 97 6.45 -13.49 32.08
C LEU A 97 6.74 -12.59 33.30
N THR A 98 7.67 -11.63 33.22
CA THR A 98 7.99 -10.71 34.33
C THR A 98 7.29 -9.35 34.26
N ARG A 99 6.57 -9.03 33.18
CA ARG A 99 5.85 -7.74 33.08
C ARG A 99 4.39 -7.95 32.69
N SER A 100 3.51 -7.78 33.68
CA SER A 100 2.04 -7.78 33.52
C SER A 100 1.58 -6.70 32.54
N ARG A 101 1.41 -7.07 31.28
CA ARG A 101 0.67 -6.32 30.26
C ARG A 101 -0.29 -7.26 29.56
N ASN A 102 -1.53 -6.83 29.42
CA ASN A 102 -2.59 -7.63 28.82
C ASN A 102 -2.24 -7.96 27.35
N ARG A 103 -2.25 -9.25 26.98
CA ARG A 103 -1.90 -9.75 25.64
C ARG A 103 -2.73 -9.06 24.54
N GLY A 104 -3.97 -8.68 24.84
CA GLY A 104 -4.84 -7.96 23.92
C GLY A 104 -4.39 -6.53 23.57
N GLU A 105 -3.72 -5.82 24.49
CA GLU A 105 -3.21 -4.47 24.19
C GLU A 105 -2.02 -4.51 23.22
N ILE A 106 -1.17 -5.53 23.33
CA ILE A 106 -0.02 -5.73 22.44
C ILE A 106 -0.52 -6.11 21.05
N TYR A 107 -1.52 -6.99 20.98
CA TYR A 107 -2.17 -7.39 19.74
C TYR A 107 -2.81 -6.20 19.01
N ALA A 108 -3.64 -5.41 19.72
CA ALA A 108 -4.26 -4.22 19.15
C ALA A 108 -3.21 -3.20 18.67
N GLY A 109 -2.08 -3.08 19.38
CA GLY A 109 -0.95 -2.25 18.96
C GLY A 109 -0.35 -2.67 17.62
N LYS A 110 -0.12 -3.98 17.43
CA LYS A 110 0.40 -4.54 16.17
C LYS A 110 -0.58 -4.39 15.01
N VAL A 111 -1.87 -4.64 15.25
CA VAL A 111 -2.93 -4.44 14.23
C VAL A 111 -2.91 -2.99 13.75
N LEU A 112 -2.97 -2.03 14.68
CA LEU A 112 -2.99 -0.61 14.32
C LEU A 112 -1.70 -0.17 13.61
N ALA A 113 -0.55 -0.68 14.03
CA ALA A 113 0.74 -0.40 13.39
C ALA A 113 0.79 -0.95 11.95
N SER A 114 0.31 -2.18 11.72
CA SER A 114 0.23 -2.78 10.38
C SER A 114 -0.73 -2.02 9.47
N ILE A 115 -1.93 -1.66 9.96
CA ILE A 115 -2.90 -0.86 9.19
C ILE A 115 -2.30 0.48 8.78
N THR A 116 -1.61 1.15 9.72
CA THR A 116 -0.98 2.45 9.48
C THR A 116 0.12 2.34 8.42
N TYR A 117 0.97 1.31 8.52
CA TYR A 117 2.04 1.08 7.56
C TYR A 117 1.50 0.80 6.15
N THR A 118 0.50 -0.06 6.02
CA THR A 118 -0.11 -0.37 4.72
C THR A 118 -0.81 0.85 4.12
N ALA A 119 -1.46 1.67 4.96
CA ALA A 119 -2.05 2.92 4.51
C ALA A 119 -0.99 3.91 3.99
N LEU A 120 0.15 4.02 4.67
CA LEU A 120 1.26 4.85 4.21
C LEU A 120 1.84 4.36 2.88
N ILE A 121 1.99 3.05 2.69
CA ILE A 121 2.44 2.48 1.42
C ILE A 121 1.47 2.83 0.28
N LEU A 122 0.17 2.63 0.47
CA LEU A 122 -0.83 2.91 -0.55
C LEU A 122 -0.86 4.40 -0.91
N LEU A 123 -0.79 5.28 0.09
CA LEU A 123 -0.73 6.73 -0.12
C LEU A 123 0.55 7.16 -0.84
N ALA A 124 1.72 6.66 -0.42
CA ALA A 124 2.99 6.95 -1.06
C ALA A 124 2.99 6.50 -2.53
N MET A 125 2.50 5.30 -2.79
CA MET A 125 2.46 4.76 -4.15
C MET A 125 1.46 5.50 -5.05
N GLY A 126 0.25 5.79 -4.54
CA GLY A 126 -0.76 6.54 -5.28
C GLY A 126 -0.32 7.97 -5.58
N SER A 127 0.29 8.66 -4.61
CA SER A 127 0.81 10.01 -4.80
C SER A 127 2.00 10.05 -5.77
N VAL A 128 2.97 9.15 -5.64
CA VAL A 128 4.12 9.08 -6.57
C VAL A 128 3.66 8.71 -7.97
N GLY A 129 2.73 7.76 -8.12
CA GLY A 129 2.15 7.40 -9.43
C GLY A 129 1.43 8.56 -10.09
N LEU A 130 0.62 9.31 -9.33
CA LEU A 130 -0.05 10.51 -9.82
C LEU A 130 0.94 11.60 -10.22
N LEU A 131 1.97 11.87 -9.40
CA LEU A 131 2.97 12.89 -9.69
C LEU A 131 3.83 12.52 -10.91
N ALA A 132 4.34 11.29 -10.97
CA ALA A 132 5.15 10.81 -12.08
C ALA A 132 4.36 10.84 -13.40
N ALA A 133 3.11 10.39 -13.39
CA ALA A 133 2.27 10.39 -14.57
C ALA A 133 1.78 11.79 -14.96
N GLY A 134 1.47 12.64 -13.98
CA GLY A 134 1.10 14.03 -14.21
C GLY A 134 2.24 14.83 -14.83
N LEU A 135 3.49 14.57 -14.44
CA LEU A 135 4.67 15.17 -15.07
C LEU A 135 4.90 14.66 -16.49
N ALA A 136 4.56 13.40 -16.78
CA ALA A 136 4.77 12.78 -18.08
C ALA A 136 3.70 13.15 -19.12
N TRP A 137 2.43 13.17 -18.72
CA TRP A 137 1.27 13.29 -19.63
C TRP A 137 0.27 14.37 -19.24
N GLY A 138 0.52 15.17 -18.19
CA GLY A 138 -0.37 16.24 -17.76
C GLY A 138 -1.50 15.80 -16.82
N PHE A 139 -2.23 16.79 -16.30
CA PHE A 139 -3.34 16.62 -15.35
C PHE A 139 -4.70 16.82 -16.02
N ASP A 140 -4.85 16.30 -17.23
CA ASP A 140 -6.07 16.44 -18.03
C ASP A 140 -7.26 15.66 -17.45
N PRO A 141 -8.51 16.12 -17.68
CA PRO A 141 -9.72 15.44 -17.24
C PRO A 141 -9.77 13.99 -17.73
N LEU A 142 -10.21 13.09 -16.86
CA LEU A 142 -10.26 11.66 -17.16
C LEU A 142 -11.57 11.29 -17.86
N THR A 143 -11.51 10.71 -19.05
CA THR A 143 -12.71 10.14 -19.69
C THR A 143 -13.05 8.81 -19.03
N SER A 144 -14.25 8.73 -18.45
CA SER A 144 -14.77 7.52 -17.85
C SER A 144 -15.05 6.46 -18.92
N LEU A 145 -15.20 5.20 -18.50
CA LEU A 145 -15.59 4.09 -19.38
C LEU A 145 -16.99 4.26 -19.99
N SER A 146 -17.83 5.12 -19.39
CA SER A 146 -19.15 5.50 -19.87
C SER A 146 -19.11 6.64 -20.90
N GLY A 147 -17.92 7.15 -21.24
CA GLY A 147 -17.72 8.27 -22.16
C GLY A 147 -17.94 9.66 -21.54
N SER A 148 -18.26 9.75 -20.25
CA SER A 148 -18.37 11.03 -19.54
C SER A 148 -17.00 11.55 -19.13
N THR A 149 -16.77 12.86 -19.27
CA THR A 149 -15.54 13.51 -18.81
C THR A 149 -15.64 13.76 -17.30
N VAL A 150 -14.68 13.23 -16.55
CA VAL A 150 -14.51 13.46 -15.12
C VAL A 150 -13.47 14.54 -14.94
N SER A 151 -13.85 15.64 -14.32
CA SER A 151 -12.92 16.72 -13.98
C SER A 151 -11.76 16.21 -13.10
N PHE A 152 -10.60 16.87 -13.19
CA PHE A 152 -9.42 16.50 -12.40
C PHE A 152 -9.72 16.39 -10.89
N GLY A 153 -10.46 17.36 -10.33
CA GLY A 153 -10.84 17.36 -8.91
C GLY A 153 -11.73 16.18 -8.51
N GLN A 154 -12.70 15.81 -9.34
CA GLN A 154 -13.51 14.61 -9.11
C GLN A 154 -12.67 13.33 -9.26
N GLY A 155 -11.73 13.30 -10.19
CA GLY A 155 -10.78 12.21 -10.37
C GLY A 155 -9.91 11.97 -9.13
N LEU A 156 -9.45 13.04 -8.47
CA LEU A 156 -8.74 12.94 -7.19
C LEU A 156 -9.63 12.38 -6.07
N GLY A 157 -10.89 12.79 -6.02
CA GLY A 157 -11.87 12.22 -5.08
C GLY A 157 -12.08 10.72 -5.31
N LEU A 158 -12.19 10.30 -6.57
CA LEU A 158 -12.28 8.89 -6.94
C LEU A 158 -10.98 8.12 -6.61
N LEU A 159 -9.82 8.74 -6.79
CA LEU A 159 -8.54 8.14 -6.39
C LEU A 159 -8.48 7.93 -4.88
N ALA A 160 -8.84 8.95 -4.08
CA ALA A 160 -8.92 8.84 -2.64
C ALA A 160 -9.92 7.75 -2.20
N GLY A 161 -11.10 7.70 -2.83
CA GLY A 161 -12.08 6.65 -2.60
C GLY A 161 -11.55 5.26 -2.94
N SER A 162 -10.84 5.12 -4.07
CA SER A 162 -10.23 3.85 -4.46
C SER A 162 -9.17 3.39 -3.46
N LEU A 163 -8.28 4.29 -3.01
CA LEU A 163 -7.29 3.99 -1.98
C LEU A 163 -7.96 3.54 -0.68
N ALA A 164 -9.05 4.19 -0.29
CA ALA A 164 -9.83 3.81 0.89
C ALA A 164 -10.48 2.42 0.76
N VAL A 165 -11.03 2.08 -0.41
CA VAL A 165 -11.59 0.74 -0.67
C VAL A 165 -10.49 -0.32 -0.61
N TYR A 166 -9.31 -0.04 -1.16
CA TYR A 166 -8.17 -0.96 -1.15
C TYR A 166 -7.54 -1.15 0.23
N LEU A 167 -7.83 -0.30 1.22
CA LEU A 167 -7.45 -0.53 2.61
C LEU A 167 -8.17 -1.72 3.25
N TRP A 168 -9.43 -1.98 2.88
CA TRP A 168 -10.23 -3.06 3.47
C TRP A 168 -9.66 -4.48 3.26
N PRO A 169 -9.33 -4.92 2.03
CA PRO A 169 -8.71 -6.23 1.84
C PRO A 169 -7.33 -6.30 2.51
N MET A 170 -6.62 -5.17 2.59
CA MET A 170 -5.33 -5.09 3.28
C MET A 170 -5.43 -5.30 4.79
N THR A 171 -6.43 -4.70 5.42
CA THR A 171 -6.68 -4.93 6.85
C THR A 171 -7.13 -6.36 7.12
N ALA A 172 -7.89 -6.97 6.20
CA ALA A 172 -8.26 -8.38 6.28
C ALA A 172 -7.04 -9.30 6.21
N ILE A 173 -6.12 -9.10 5.26
CA ILE A 173 -4.87 -9.88 5.15
C ILE A 173 -4.01 -9.69 6.40
N ALA A 174 -3.88 -8.46 6.91
CA ALA A 174 -3.15 -8.18 8.14
C ALA A 174 -3.76 -8.92 9.34
N ALA A 175 -5.10 -8.94 9.44
CA ALA A 175 -5.82 -9.69 10.47
C ALA A 175 -5.61 -11.21 10.34
N PHE A 176 -5.65 -11.75 9.11
CA PHE A 176 -5.38 -13.17 8.84
C PHE A 176 -3.96 -13.58 9.22
N GLY A 177 -2.97 -12.79 8.83
CA GLY A 177 -1.60 -13.00 9.29
C GLY A 177 -1.54 -13.03 10.81
N LEU A 178 -2.08 -12.01 11.47
CA LEU A 178 -2.03 -11.95 12.93
C LEU A 178 -2.74 -13.12 13.63
N MET A 179 -3.80 -13.68 13.02
CA MET A 179 -4.44 -14.91 13.50
C MET A 179 -3.53 -16.14 13.36
N LEU A 180 -2.72 -16.23 12.31
CA LEU A 180 -1.79 -17.33 12.08
C LEU A 180 -0.49 -17.21 12.90
N SER A 181 -0.28 -16.07 13.58
CA SER A 181 0.88 -15.80 14.44
C SER A 181 0.76 -16.35 15.86
N THR A 182 -0.29 -17.14 16.15
CA THR A 182 -0.60 -17.71 17.45
C THR A 182 -0.42 -19.22 17.45
#